data_AF-A0A2E8GX59-F1
#
_entry.id   AF-A0A2E8GX59-F1
#
_cell.length_a   1.000
_cell.length_b   1.000
_cell.length_c   1.000
_cell.angle_alpha   90.00
_cell.angle_beta   90.00
_cell.angle_gamma   90.00
#
_symmetry.space_group_name_H-M   'P 1'
#
loop_
_entity.id
_entity.type
_entity.pdbx_description
1 polymer ?
#
loop_
_entity_poly.entity_id
_entity_poly.type
_entity_poly.pdbx_seq_one_letter_code
_entity_poly.pdbx_strand_id
1 'polypeptide(L)' 'MKRLLFIALLVVFGCEDEKADSKFDFPLIDLNPNSSTFEQTVGPADFLGDVCIVFFGHES' A
#
# COMPACT_ATOMS: atom_id res chain seq x y z
N MET A 1 35.03 -1.16 -21.18
CA MET A 1 34.73 -0.40 -19.95
C MET A 1 33.45 0.44 -20.03
N LYS A 2 33.18 1.16 -21.14
CA LYS A 2 31.93 1.95 -21.29
C LYS A 2 30.64 1.11 -21.18
N ARG A 3 30.58 -0.08 -21.80
CA ARG A 3 29.40 -0.96 -21.73
C ARG A 3 29.09 -1.49 -20.32
N LEU A 4 30.11 -1.72 -19.48
CA LEU A 4 29.89 -2.10 -18.08
C LEU A 4 29.35 -0.93 -17.25
N LEU A 5 29.81 0.29 -17.54
CA LEU A 5 29.31 1.51 -16.86
C LEU A 5 27.82 1.74 -17.15
N PHE A 6 27.37 1.47 -18.38
CA PHE A 6 25.95 1.58 -18.76
C PHE A 6 25.06 0.55 -18.04
N ILE A 7 25.55 -0.67 -17.83
CA ILE A 7 24.79 -1.70 -17.11
C ILE A 7 24.67 -1.34 -15.63
N ALA A 8 25.74 -0.82 -15.01
CA ALA A 8 25.69 -0.34 -13.64
C ALA A 8 24.68 0.82 -13.46
N LEU A 9 24.59 1.71 -14.45
CA LEU A 9 23.62 2.81 -14.44
C LEU A 9 22.16 2.31 -14.50
N LEU A 10 21.88 1.29 -15.34
CA LEU A 10 20.54 0.71 -15.47
C LEU A 10 20.09 -0.04 -14.20
N VAL A 11 21.01 -0.65 -13.45
CA VAL A 11 20.68 -1.36 -12.20
C VAL A 11 20.36 -0.39 -11.06
N VAL A 12 20.98 0.80 -11.04
CA VAL A 12 20.72 1.84 -10.01
C VAL A 12 19.39 2.57 -10.24
N PHE A 13 18.96 2.72 -11.49
CA PHE A 13 17.71 3.41 -11.85
C PHE A 13 16.54 2.47 -12.19
N GLY A 14 16.76 1.16 -12.36
CA GLY A 14 15.74 0.21 -12.80
C GLY A 14 14.92 -0.44 -11.67
N CYS A 15 15.23 -0.14 -10.41
CA CYS A 15 14.37 -0.47 -9.27
C CYS A 15 13.45 0.72 -9.00
N GLU A 16 12.58 1.03 -9.96
CA GLU A 16 11.41 1.82 -9.66
C GLU A 16 10.39 0.84 -9.07
N ASP A 17 10.15 0.93 -7.75
CA ASP A 17 9.01 0.27 -7.15
C ASP A 17 7.78 0.68 -7.96
N GLU A 18 7.11 -0.29 -8.59
CA GLU A 18 5.87 -0.02 -9.28
C GLU A 18 4.95 0.67 -8.27
N LYS A 19 4.69 1.97 -8.47
CA LYS A 19 3.74 2.71 -7.64
C LYS A 19 2.43 1.97 -7.77
N ALA A 20 2.09 1.21 -6.73
CA ALA A 20 0.79 0.58 -6.61
C ALA A 20 -0.25 1.66 -6.85
N ASP A 21 -0.96 1.55 -7.97
CA ASP A 21 -1.99 2.48 -8.38
C ASP A 21 -2.99 2.56 -7.22
N SER A 22 -3.03 3.69 -6.50
CA SER A 22 -3.76 3.86 -5.23
C SER A 22 -5.27 3.97 -5.45
N LYS A 23 -5.80 3.24 -6.43
CA LYS A 23 -7.24 3.10 -6.73
C LYS A 23 -8.03 2.49 -5.58
N PHE A 24 -7.34 2.06 -4.53
CA PHE A 24 -7.90 1.48 -3.33
C PHE A 24 -7.52 2.30 -2.09
N ASP A 25 -7.62 3.63 -2.17
CA ASP A 25 -7.50 4.52 -1.02
C ASP A 25 -8.89 5.03 -0.62
N PHE A 26 -9.41 4.54 0.50
CA PHE A 26 -10.66 5.00 1.09
C PHE A 26 -10.54 5.05 2.61
N PRO A 27 -11.04 6.10 3.27
CA PRO A 27 -11.06 6.18 4.72
C PRO A 27 -12.27 5.42 5.30
N LEU A 28 -12.04 4.69 6.37
CA LEU A 28 -13.06 4.09 7.24
C LEU A 28 -12.85 4.58 8.68
N ILE A 29 -13.91 4.62 9.47
CA ILE A 29 -13.79 4.79 10.93
C ILE A 29 -13.66 3.40 11.55
N ASP A 30 -12.62 3.22 12.36
CA ASP A 30 -12.43 1.98 13.12
C ASP A 30 -13.42 1.91 14.29
N LEU A 31 -14.35 0.97 14.20
CA LEU A 31 -15.38 0.73 15.22
C LEU A 31 -15.10 -0.52 16.07
N ASN A 32 -13.90 -1.12 15.97
CA ASN A 32 -13.52 -2.25 16.81
C ASN A 32 -12.99 -1.74 18.17
N PRO A 33 -13.70 -1.95 19.29
CA PRO A 33 -13.29 -1.45 20.61
C PRO A 33 -12.01 -2.09 21.15
N ASN A 34 -11.57 -3.20 20.56
CA ASN A 34 -10.31 -3.86 20.92
C ASN A 34 -9.12 -3.40 20.07
N SER A 35 -9.35 -2.47 19.14
CA SER A 35 -8.31 -1.94 18.26
C SER A 35 -7.49 -0.85 18.95
N SER A 36 -6.20 -0.76 18.63
CA SER A 36 -5.35 0.36 19.04
C SER A 36 -5.72 1.68 18.37
N THR A 37 -6.51 1.63 17.29
CA THR A 37 -6.98 2.77 16.50
C THR A 37 -8.47 3.03 16.66
N PHE A 38 -9.09 2.56 17.75
CA PHE A 38 -10.52 2.74 18.00
C PHE A 38 -10.96 4.21 17.84
N GLU A 39 -12.05 4.42 17.10
CA GLU A 39 -12.65 5.72 16.71
C GLU A 39 -11.76 6.61 15.83
N GLN A 40 -10.62 6.12 15.34
CA GLN A 40 -9.77 6.85 14.40
C GLN A 40 -10.13 6.52 12.96
N THR A 41 -9.78 7.43 12.06
CA THR A 41 -9.82 7.18 10.62
C THR A 41 -8.66 6.27 10.24
N VAL A 42 -8.97 5.15 9.59
CA VAL A 42 -8.00 4.20 9.03
C VAL A 42 -8.27 4.04 7.54
N GLY A 43 -7.23 3.73 6.77
CA GLY A 43 -7.34 3.44 5.35
C GLY A 43 -6.36 2.36 4.92
N PRO A 44 -6.44 1.87 3.68
CA PRO A 44 -5.54 0.84 3.16
C PRO A 44 -4.05 1.22 3.24
N ALA A 45 -3.73 2.52 3.24
CA ALA A 45 -2.36 3.01 3.42
C ALA A 45 -1.75 2.68 4.80
N ASP A 46 -2.57 2.50 5.84
CA ASP A 46 -2.11 2.15 7.19
C ASP A 46 -1.64 0.70 7.30
N PHE A 47 -1.91 -0.13 6.28
CA PHE A 47 -1.57 -1.55 6.21
C PHE A 47 -0.57 -1.87 5.08
N LEU A 48 0.19 -0.88 4.62
CA LEU A 48 1.19 -1.08 3.57
C LEU A 48 2.26 -2.10 4.01
N GLY A 49 2.43 -3.15 3.20
CA GLY A 49 3.35 -4.25 3.50
C GLY A 49 2.69 -5.44 4.20
N ASP A 50 1.45 -5.30 4.65
CA ASP A 50 0.66 -6.36 5.27
C ASP A 50 -0.39 -6.93 4.31
N VAL A 51 -0.92 -8.12 4.65
CA VAL A 51 -2.08 -8.69 3.94
C VAL A 51 -3.36 -8.11 4.55
N CYS A 52 -4.06 -7.27 3.79
CA CYS A 52 -5.34 -6.67 4.16
C CYS A 52 -6.50 -7.31 3.36
N ILE A 53 -7.60 -7.66 4.04
CA ILE A 53 -8.82 -8.19 3.43
C ILE A 53 -9.96 -7.19 3.65
N VAL A 54 -10.62 -6.78 2.56
CA VAL A 54 -11.77 -5.88 2.59
C VAL A 54 -12.99 -6.62 2.05
N PHE A 55 -14.09 -6.60 2.80
CA PHE A 55 -15.37 -7.23 2.43
C PHE A 55 -16.50 -6.21 2.51
N PHE A 56 -17.32 -6.12 1.46
CA PHE A 56 -18.52 -5.29 1.42
C PHE A 56 -19.75 -6.19 1.55
N GLY A 57 -20.47 -6.08 2.67
CA GLY A 57 -21.75 -6.74 2.89
C GLY A 57 -22.90 -5.76 2.72
N HIS A 58 -23.93 -6.16 1.97
CA HIS A 58 -25.20 -5.45 1.89
C HIS A 58 -26.33 -6.45 2.13
N GLU A 59 -27.17 -6.16 3.13
CA GLU A 59 -28.44 -6.85 3.34
C GLU A 59 -29.56 -5.91 2.88
N SER A 60 -30.51 -6.46 2.13
CA SER A 60 -31.62 -5.78 1.47
C SER A 60 -32.97 -6.24 2.00
#